data_AF-A0AAW8KSZ3-F1
#
_entry.id   AF-A0AAW8KSZ3-F1
#
_cell.length_a   1.000
_cell.length_b   1.000
_cell.length_c   1.000
_cell.angle_alpha   90.00
_cell.angle_beta   90.00
_cell.angle_gamma   90.00
#
_symmetry.space_group_name_H-M   'P 1'
#
loop_
_entity.id
_entity.type
_entity.pdbx_description
1 polymer ?
#
loop_
_entity_poly.entity_id
_entity_poly.type
_entity_poly.pdbx_seq_one_letter_code
_entity_poly.pdbx_strand_id
1 'polypeptide(L)'
;NNMGIITEAFPARERGRALGLLASFVALGMMCGPVLGGFIVSYLPWEYIFLINVPVGIASVVLGRFTLPEDSVREGGSMDVLGAVLIVPGLLLSFLGLTALQGARSRLPLAALALGIALLALF
;
A
#
# COMPACT_ATOMS: atom_id res chain seq x y z
N ASN A 1 -5.65 -1.39 -4.97
CA ASN A 1 -6.24 -0.08 -4.60
C ASN A 1 -7.71 -0.32 -4.21
N ASN A 2 -7.99 -0.61 -2.93
CA ASN A 2 -9.34 -1.03 -2.51
C ASN A 2 -10.33 0.13 -2.39
N MET A 3 -9.86 1.35 -2.13
CA MET A 3 -10.72 2.54 -2.04
C MET A 3 -11.29 2.93 -3.41
N GLY A 4 -10.47 2.90 -4.48
CA GLY A 4 -10.91 3.26 -5.83
C GLY A 4 -12.06 2.38 -6.33
N ILE A 5 -11.95 1.06 -6.14
CA ILE A 5 -12.98 0.09 -6.51
C ILE A 5 -14.29 0.35 -5.75
N ILE A 6 -14.23 0.64 -4.44
CA ILE A 6 -15.43 0.92 -3.63
C ILE A 6 -16.11 2.21 -4.10
N THR A 7 -15.35 3.25 -4.45
CA THR A 7 -15.93 4.52 -4.91
C THR A 7 -16.56 4.42 -6.30
N GLU A 8 -16.06 3.54 -7.15
CA GLU A 8 -16.59 3.30 -8.50
C GLU A 8 -17.78 2.33 -8.48
N ALA A 9 -17.76 1.31 -7.62
CA ALA A 9 -18.82 0.30 -7.51
C ALA A 9 -20.05 0.76 -6.71
N PHE A 10 -19.91 1.66 -5.73
CA PHE A 10 -21.02 2.09 -4.86
C PHE A 10 -21.48 3.54 -5.12
N PRO A 11 -22.81 3.78 -5.21
CA PRO A 11 -23.37 5.14 -5.29
C PRO A 11 -22.96 6.00 -4.11
N ALA A 12 -22.85 7.32 -4.30
CA ALA A 12 -22.37 8.27 -3.28
C ALA A 12 -23.07 8.14 -1.91
N ARG A 13 -24.35 7.76 -1.90
CA ARG A 13 -25.16 7.57 -0.69
C ARG A 13 -24.76 6.35 0.14
N GLU A 14 -24.17 5.32 -0.49
CA GLU A 14 -23.81 4.05 0.16
C GLU A 14 -22.32 3.94 0.47
N ARG A 15 -21.48 4.79 -0.13
CA ARG A 15 -20.02 4.82 0.09
C ARG A 15 -19.65 4.90 1.56
N GLY A 16 -20.30 5.76 2.34
CA GLY A 16 -20.00 5.89 3.78
C GLY A 16 -20.23 4.58 4.55
N ARG A 17 -21.27 3.82 4.19
CA ARG A 17 -21.57 2.52 4.80
C ARG A 17 -20.60 1.44 4.34
N ALA A 18 -20.22 1.42 3.07
CA ALA A 18 -19.22 0.49 2.53
C ALA A 18 -17.84 0.72 3.17
N LEU A 19 -17.41 1.99 3.29
CA LEU A 19 -16.17 2.36 3.95
C LEU A 19 -16.19 2.06 5.46
N GLY A 20 -17.33 2.28 6.13
CA GLY A 20 -17.51 1.91 7.53
C GLY A 20 -17.40 0.41 7.78
N LEU A 21 -17.94 -0.41 6.88
CA LEU A 21 -17.81 -1.87 6.93
C LEU A 21 -16.36 -2.30 6.71
N LEU A 22 -15.67 -1.72 5.72
CA LEU A 22 -14.25 -1.97 5.50
C LEU A 22 -13.42 -1.64 6.75
N ALA A 23 -13.64 -0.46 7.35
CA ALA A 23 -12.92 -0.05 8.55
C ALA A 23 -13.18 -1.00 9.73
N SER A 24 -14.40 -1.51 9.86
CA SER A 24 -14.78 -2.47 10.90
C SER A 24 -14.05 -3.80 10.75
N PHE A 25 -13.96 -4.34 9.54
CA PHE A 25 -13.16 -5.56 9.27
C PHE A 25 -11.66 -5.35 9.49
N VAL A 26 -11.13 -4.17 9.15
CA VAL A 26 -9.73 -3.82 9.42
C VAL A 26 -9.45 -3.77 10.93
N ALA A 27 -10.34 -3.14 11.71
CA ALA A 27 -10.22 -3.08 13.16
C ALA A 27 -10.31 -4.49 13.80
N LEU A 28 -11.25 -5.32 13.33
CA LEU A 28 -11.36 -6.72 13.75
C LEU A 28 -10.08 -7.50 13.44
N GLY A 29 -9.52 -7.34 12.24
CA GLY A 29 -8.26 -7.97 11.86
C GLY A 29 -7.10 -7.56 12.77
N MET A 30 -6.98 -6.26 13.08
CA MET A 30 -5.97 -5.76 14.03
C MET A 30 -6.14 -6.33 15.44
N MET A 31 -7.37 -6.51 15.90
CA MET A 31 -7.67 -7.06 17.22
C MET A 31 -7.38 -8.58 17.27
N CYS A 32 -7.82 -9.32 16.26
CA CYS A 32 -7.69 -10.77 16.20
C CYS A 32 -6.28 -11.24 15.81
N GLY A 33 -5.52 -10.42 15.07
CA GLY A 33 -4.21 -10.78 14.52
C GLY A 33 -3.21 -11.27 15.57
N PRO A 34 -2.92 -10.50 16.64
CA PRO A 34 -2.00 -10.94 17.69
C PRO A 34 -2.47 -12.19 18.43
N VAL A 35 -3.78 -12.34 18.66
CA VAL A 35 -4.35 -13.50 19.35
C VAL A 35 -4.19 -14.76 18.50
N LEU A 36 -4.55 -14.70 17.22
CA LEU A 36 -4.38 -15.81 16.29
C LEU A 36 -2.90 -16.14 16.07
N GLY A 37 -2.04 -15.13 15.89
CA GLY A 37 -0.60 -15.33 15.72
C GLY A 37 0.04 -15.97 16.95
N GLY A 38 -0.31 -15.50 18.15
CA GLY A 38 0.14 -16.08 19.41
C GLY A 38 -0.33 -17.52 19.59
N PHE A 39 -1.59 -17.82 19.27
CA PHE A 39 -2.12 -19.18 19.28
C PHE A 39 -1.36 -20.10 18.31
N ILE A 40 -1.13 -19.66 17.08
CA ILE A 40 -0.41 -20.44 16.06
C ILE A 40 1.00 -20.78 16.54
N VAL A 41 1.79 -19.81 17.01
CA VAL A 41 3.18 -20.05 17.46
C VAL A 41 3.24 -20.92 18.73
N SER A 42 2.16 -20.94 19.52
CA SER A 42 2.10 -21.75 20.75
C SER A 42 1.92 -23.25 20.47
N TYR A 43 1.26 -23.61 19.35
CA TYR A 43 0.91 -25.01 19.03
C TYR A 43 1.52 -25.52 17.72
N LEU A 44 1.91 -24.63 16.82
CA LEU A 44 2.44 -24.94 15.50
C LEU A 44 3.77 -24.20 15.26
N PRO A 45 4.58 -24.70 14.31
CA PRO A 45 5.73 -23.96 13.80
C PRO A 45 5.36 -22.56 13.29
N TRP A 46 6.27 -21.60 13.44
CA TRP A 46 6.02 -20.20 13.09
C TRP A 46 5.68 -19.99 11.60
N GLU A 47 6.11 -20.89 10.70
CA GLU A 47 5.81 -20.77 9.27
C GLU A 47 4.30 -20.79 8.98
N TYR A 48 3.50 -21.39 9.88
CA TYR A 48 2.05 -21.45 9.75
C TYR A 48 1.37 -20.08 9.84
N ILE A 49 2.03 -19.05 10.39
CA ILE A 49 1.55 -17.67 10.33
C ILE A 49 1.42 -17.20 8.86
N PHE A 50 2.23 -17.73 7.96
CA PHE A 50 2.15 -17.42 6.53
C PHE A 50 1.13 -18.30 5.82
N LEU A 51 1.08 -19.60 6.16
CA LEU A 51 0.15 -20.54 5.52
C LEU A 51 -1.31 -20.18 5.77
N ILE A 52 -1.68 -19.59 6.92
CA ILE A 52 -3.06 -19.18 7.17
C ILE A 52 -3.58 -18.13 6.18
N ASN A 53 -2.69 -17.32 5.60
CA ASN A 53 -3.06 -16.32 4.60
C ASN A 53 -3.38 -16.94 3.24
N VAL A 54 -2.82 -18.12 2.93
CA VAL A 54 -3.03 -18.81 1.64
C VAL A 54 -4.51 -19.14 1.38
N PRO A 55 -5.25 -19.84 2.27
CA PRO A 55 -6.67 -20.12 2.03
C PRO A 55 -7.51 -18.83 2.01
N VAL A 56 -7.18 -17.83 2.82
CA VAL A 56 -7.86 -16.52 2.81
C VAL A 56 -7.65 -15.80 1.47
N GLY A 57 -6.44 -15.84 0.94
CA GLY A 57 -6.09 -15.28 -0.37
C GLY A 57 -6.85 -15.99 -1.50
N ILE A 58 -6.88 -17.33 -1.49
CA ILE A 58 -7.63 -18.12 -2.46
C ILE A 58 -9.12 -17.76 -2.42
N ALA A 59 -9.73 -17.76 -1.22
CA ALA A 59 -11.14 -17.39 -1.05
C ALA A 59 -11.42 -15.97 -1.56
N SER A 60 -10.52 -15.02 -1.31
CA SER A 60 -10.64 -13.63 -1.77
C SER A 60 -10.58 -13.53 -3.30
N VAL A 61 -9.68 -14.27 -3.94
CA VAL A 61 -9.55 -14.32 -5.42
C VAL A 61 -10.80 -14.95 -6.04
N VAL A 62 -11.25 -16.07 -5.50
CA VAL A 62 -12.45 -16.77 -5.98
C VAL A 62 -13.67 -15.85 -5.87
N LEU A 63 -13.91 -15.28 -4.69
CA LEU A 63 -15.05 -14.40 -4.46
C LEU A 63 -14.97 -13.13 -5.31
N GLY A 64 -13.77 -12.54 -5.41
CA GLY A 64 -13.53 -11.38 -6.27
C GLY A 64 -13.89 -11.66 -7.71
N ARG A 65 -13.51 -12.82 -8.26
CA ARG A 65 -13.80 -13.20 -9.64
C ARG A 65 -15.28 -13.37 -9.96
N PHE A 66 -16.11 -13.68 -8.96
CA PHE A 66 -17.57 -13.83 -9.12
C PHE A 66 -18.37 -12.58 -8.74
N THR A 67 -17.81 -11.71 -7.90
CA THR A 67 -18.54 -10.57 -7.29
C THR A 67 -18.16 -9.23 -7.89
N LEU A 68 -16.92 -9.07 -8.36
CA LEU A 68 -16.48 -7.83 -8.99
C LEU A 68 -17.07 -7.73 -10.39
N PRO A 69 -17.69 -6.59 -10.76
CA PRO A 69 -18.07 -6.34 -12.13
C PRO A 69 -16.84 -6.40 -13.04
N GLU A 70 -16.99 -6.92 -14.26
CA GLU A 70 -15.91 -6.94 -15.24
C GLU A 70 -15.42 -5.51 -15.47
N ASP A 71 -14.13 -5.28 -15.25
CA ASP A 71 -13.50 -4.00 -15.55
C ASP A 71 -13.76 -3.69 -17.02
N SER A 72 -14.56 -2.66 -17.31
CA SER A 72 -14.54 -2.04 -18.62
C SER A 72 -13.12 -1.51 -18.80
N VAL A 73 -12.32 -2.18 -19.62
CA VAL A 73 -10.95 -1.77 -19.92
C VAL A 73 -11.02 -0.33 -20.43
N ARG A 74 -10.71 0.63 -19.55
CA ARG A 74 -10.37 1.98 -19.97
C ARG A 74 -9.00 1.87 -20.62
N GLU A 75 -8.98 1.50 -21.90
CA GLU A 75 -7.83 1.70 -22.75
C GLU A 75 -7.54 3.21 -22.74
N GLY A 76 -6.44 3.65 -22.11
CA GLY A 76 -6.13 5.08 -22.11
C GLY A 76 -5.18 5.62 -21.03
N GLY A 77 -4.51 4.79 -20.24
CA GLY A 77 -3.42 5.27 -19.39
C GLY A 77 -2.08 5.14 -20.11
N SER A 78 -1.57 6.19 -20.75
CA SER A 78 -0.16 6.21 -21.13
C SER A 78 0.69 6.15 -19.85
N MET A 79 1.68 5.27 -19.81
CA MET A 79 2.62 5.19 -18.68
C MET A 79 3.27 6.56 -18.48
N ASP A 80 3.16 7.11 -17.26
CA ASP A 80 3.80 8.38 -16.90
C ASP A 80 5.30 8.17 -16.65
N VAL A 81 6.03 8.07 -17.75
CA VAL A 81 7.49 7.88 -17.73
C VAL A 81 8.19 9.09 -17.12
N LEU A 82 7.66 10.31 -17.34
CA LEU A 82 8.24 11.53 -16.78
C LEU A 82 8.11 11.52 -15.25
N GLY A 83 6.92 11.21 -14.75
CA GLY A 83 6.70 11.06 -13.32
C GLY A 83 7.57 9.97 -12.70
N ALA A 84 7.73 8.83 -13.38
CA ALA A 84 8.63 7.76 -12.94
C ALA A 84 10.10 8.23 -12.85
N VAL A 85 10.56 9.02 -13.82
CA VAL A 85 11.93 9.57 -13.83
C VAL A 85 12.12 10.68 -12.80
N LEU A 86 11.07 11.37 -12.37
CA LEU A 86 11.14 12.38 -11.31
C LEU A 86 11.13 11.76 -9.90
N ILE A 87 10.22 10.80 -9.67
CA ILE A 87 9.99 10.24 -8.33
C ILE A 87 11.14 9.36 -7.84
N VAL A 88 11.74 8.55 -8.73
CA VAL A 88 12.80 7.60 -8.38
C VAL A 88 14.06 8.31 -7.85
N PRO A 89 14.68 9.24 -8.60
CA PRO A 89 15.82 10.00 -8.08
C PRO A 89 15.43 10.98 -6.97
N GLY A 90 14.20 11.53 -6.99
CA GLY A 90 13.71 12.41 -5.93
C GLY A 90 13.67 11.72 -4.56
N LEU A 91 13.11 10.51 -4.49
CA LEU A 91 13.11 9.68 -3.28
C LEU A 91 14.54 9.28 -2.89
N LEU A 92 15.33 8.78 -3.85
CA LEU A 92 16.69 8.31 -3.59
C LEU A 92 17.57 9.42 -2.98
N LEU A 93 17.58 10.61 -3.58
CA LEU A 93 18.36 11.75 -3.12
C LEU A 93 17.86 12.29 -1.77
N SER A 94 16.55 12.25 -1.53
CA SER A 94 15.97 12.65 -0.25
C SER A 94 16.40 11.72 0.88
N PHE A 95 16.31 10.40 0.67
CA PHE A 95 16.77 9.41 1.65
C PHE A 95 18.28 9.49 1.87
N LEU A 96 19.07 9.52 0.78
CA LEU A 96 20.52 9.57 0.87
C LEU A 96 21.01 10.85 1.54
N GLY A 97 20.40 12.00 1.21
CA GLY A 97 20.68 13.28 1.85
C GLY A 97 20.38 13.25 3.35
N LEU A 98 19.22 12.71 3.75
CA LEU A 98 18.83 12.60 5.16
C LEU A 98 19.74 11.65 5.94
N THR A 99 20.11 10.50 5.38
CA THR A 99 21.02 9.54 6.01
C THR A 99 22.44 10.12 6.13
N ALA A 100 22.94 10.77 5.08
CA ALA A 100 24.29 11.34 5.10
C ALA A 100 24.41 12.57 6.03
N LEU A 101 23.32 13.31 6.25
CA LEU A 101 23.24 14.40 7.24
C LEU A 101 23.52 13.94 8.68
N GLN A 102 23.22 12.68 9.02
CA GLN A 102 23.47 12.14 10.35
C GLN A 102 24.95 11.87 10.64
N GLY A 103 25.78 11.69 9.60
CA GLY A 103 27.19 11.29 9.73
C GLY A 103 28.22 12.26 9.15
N ALA A 104 27.84 13.15 8.23
CA ALA A 104 28.78 14.03 7.53
C ALA A 104 28.71 15.48 8.01
N ARG A 105 29.87 16.10 8.24
CA ARG A 105 30.02 17.53 8.58
C ARG A 105 30.00 18.46 7.35
N SER A 106 29.74 17.92 6.15
CA SER A 106 29.85 18.61 4.86
C SER A 106 28.49 19.15 4.39
N ARG A 107 28.50 20.11 3.44
CA ARG A 107 27.27 20.71 2.86
C ARG A 107 26.65 19.89 1.72
N LEU A 108 27.35 18.85 1.25
CA LEU A 108 26.92 18.00 0.13
C LEU A 108 25.59 17.26 0.41
N PRO A 109 25.35 16.70 1.62
CA PRO A 109 24.08 16.06 1.97
C PRO A 109 22.87 17.01 1.92
N LEU A 110 23.06 18.29 2.28
CA LEU A 110 22.00 19.31 2.21
C LEU A 110 21.62 19.60 0.75
N ALA A 111 22.59 19.68 -0.15
CA ALA A 111 22.34 19.87 -1.57
C ALA A 111 21.61 18.66 -2.19
N ALA A 112 22.02 17.43 -1.82
CA ALA A 112 21.35 16.21 -2.25
C ALA A 112 19.89 16.15 -1.74
N LEU A 113 19.66 16.49 -0.47
CA LEU A 113 18.31 16.55 0.11
C LEU A 113 17.44 17.62 -0.58
N ALA A 114 17.97 18.83 -0.79
CA ALA A 114 17.25 19.90 -1.46
C ALA A 114 16.89 19.55 -2.91
N LEU A 115 17.80 18.90 -3.64
CA LEU A 115 17.54 18.42 -4.99
C LEU A 115 16.50 17.30 -5.00
N GLY A 116 16.56 16.37 -4.05
CA GLY A 116 15.55 15.31 -3.89
C GLY A 116 14.15 15.88 -3.65
N ILE A 117 14.02 16.85 -2.75
CA ILE A 117 12.76 17.54 -2.48
C ILE A 117 12.26 18.31 -3.70
N ALA A 118 13.15 18.98 -4.44
CA ALA A 118 12.77 19.72 -5.64
C ALA A 118 12.23 18.80 -6.75
N LEU A 119 12.84 17.64 -6.95
CA LEU A 119 12.36 16.63 -7.91
C LEU A 119 11.00 16.06 -7.50
N LEU A 120 10.77 15.85 -6.20
CA LEU A 120 9.47 15.41 -5.69
C LEU A 120 8.38 16.48 -5.74
N ALA A 121 8.76 17.76 -5.66
CA ALA A 121 7.82 18.87 -5.83
C ALA A 121 7.42 19.09 -7.31
N LEU A 122 8.23 18.60 -8.24
CA LEU A 122 7.99 18.69 -9.69
C LEU A 122 7.23 17.48 -10.24
N PHE A 123 7.26 16.36 -9.52
CA PHE A 123 6.42 15.18 -9.76
C PHE A 123 4.96 15.48 -9.43
#